data_AF-A0A1Z4JHH4-F1
#
_entry.id   AF-A0A1Z4JHH4-F1
#
_cell.length_a   1.000
_cell.length_b   1.000
_cell.length_c   1.000
_cell.angle_alpha   90.00
_cell.angle_beta   90.00
_cell.angle_gamma   90.00
#
_symmetry.space_group_name_H-M   'P 1'
#
loop_
_entity.id
_entity.type
_entity.pdbx_description
1 polymer ?
#
loop_
_entity_poly.entity_id
_entity_poly.type
_entity_poly.pdbx_seq_one_letter_code
_entity_poly.pdbx_strand_id
1 'polypeptide(L)'
;MSYLLLQGQQVMTLDARRNAAYLQAMQAVITPDSVVLDLGAGLGIFGLLAAQLGAKRVYMVEPEDIISLTQQIVKANGYSDRIQCLQGKIEEVTIPEPVDVIISVFTGNFLLSEDLLPSLFYARDRYLKPSGVLIPSAAVMETVPASVPAFYEREIAVWSNPHLNLDHSPVRSYVSQAMFFARQDLGQAQYLAEPEKVMALDFYQATDTNCRAEIHHTITQAGICHGWIGWFKMLLGDQWLSTAPHEPPLHWSSAFMPIDPPVAFEVGETVTFKLQRPPYGDWIWQFKSQQTQQQRSTFFSVPNTLKTLQKMAPAYQPNLNTKGKAVHYILAHADGTHSVQELAQQLVSLFPDTFATDQKATKFIQTLVSWLA
;
A
#
# COMPACT_ATOMS: atom_id res chain seq x y z
N MET A 1 4.49 5.59 3.18
CA MET A 1 4.09 6.85 3.87
C MET A 1 3.74 6.45 5.29
N SER A 2 4.12 7.18 6.34
CA SER A 2 3.74 6.80 7.71
C SER A 2 2.27 7.15 7.93
N TYR A 3 1.46 6.18 8.39
CA TYR A 3 0.04 6.40 8.72
C TYR A 3 -0.16 7.35 9.93
N LEU A 4 0.90 7.64 10.68
CA LEU A 4 0.90 8.59 11.79
C LEU A 4 0.92 10.07 11.34
N LEU A 5 1.28 10.33 10.08
CA LEU A 5 1.28 11.70 9.55
C LEU A 5 -0.16 12.15 9.27
N LEU A 6 -0.69 13.04 10.11
CA LEU A 6 -2.06 13.55 9.99
C LEU A 6 -2.38 14.20 8.63
N GLN A 7 -1.39 14.74 7.93
CA GLN A 7 -1.56 15.23 6.55
C GLN A 7 -1.92 14.11 5.57
N GLY A 8 -1.33 12.92 5.72
CA GLY A 8 -1.70 11.74 4.95
C GLY A 8 -3.10 11.25 5.31
N GLN A 9 -3.48 11.35 6.58
CA GLN A 9 -4.84 11.01 7.03
C GLN A 9 -5.88 11.98 6.47
N GLN A 10 -5.57 13.28 6.37
CA GLN A 10 -6.49 14.28 5.82
C GLN A 10 -7.00 13.89 4.42
N VAL A 11 -6.11 13.48 3.51
CA VAL A 11 -6.52 13.12 2.14
C VAL A 11 -7.40 11.88 2.09
N MET A 12 -7.26 10.97 3.06
CA MET A 12 -8.10 9.78 3.19
C MET A 12 -9.42 10.11 3.89
N THR A 13 -9.37 10.65 5.11
CA THR A 13 -10.53 10.97 5.94
C THR A 13 -11.48 11.96 5.27
N LEU A 14 -10.97 12.87 4.44
CA LEU A 14 -11.78 13.88 3.74
C LEU A 14 -11.99 13.55 2.25
N ASP A 15 -11.72 12.33 1.81
CA ASP A 15 -12.05 11.86 0.45
C ASP A 15 -13.58 11.71 0.30
N ALA A 16 -14.25 12.79 -0.10
CA ALA A 16 -15.70 12.85 -0.16
C ALA A 16 -16.32 11.79 -1.09
N ARG A 17 -15.70 11.53 -2.26
CA ARG A 17 -16.21 10.55 -3.23
C ARG A 17 -16.10 9.13 -2.68
N ARG A 18 -14.94 8.78 -2.11
CA ARG A 18 -14.75 7.49 -1.44
C ARG A 18 -15.74 7.31 -0.30
N ASN A 19 -15.79 8.26 0.62
CA ASN A 19 -16.57 8.14 1.83
C ASN A 19 -18.08 8.08 1.55
N ALA A 20 -18.57 8.83 0.55
CA ALA A 20 -19.96 8.76 0.12
C ALA A 20 -20.33 7.37 -0.44
N ALA A 21 -19.46 6.77 -1.26
CA ALA A 21 -19.70 5.44 -1.81
C ALA A 21 -19.73 4.35 -0.71
N TYR A 22 -18.82 4.43 0.27
CA TYR A 22 -18.85 3.55 1.44
C TYR A 22 -20.11 3.78 2.29
N LEU A 23 -20.47 5.03 2.57
CA LEU A 23 -21.68 5.36 3.33
C LEU A 23 -22.94 4.77 2.67
N GLN A 24 -23.06 4.86 1.35
CA GLN A 24 -24.17 4.27 0.62
C GLN A 24 -24.22 2.74 0.78
N ALA A 25 -23.08 2.05 0.67
CA ALA A 25 -23.02 0.61 0.89
C ALA A 25 -23.37 0.23 2.33
N MET A 26 -22.92 1.03 3.31
CA MET A 26 -23.21 0.83 4.73
C MET A 26 -24.71 1.01 5.04
N GLN A 27 -25.36 2.02 4.46
CA GLN A 27 -26.80 2.26 4.62
C GLN A 27 -27.67 1.08 4.19
N ALA A 28 -27.20 0.29 3.23
CA ALA A 28 -27.96 -0.86 2.72
C ALA A 28 -27.94 -2.07 3.67
N VAL A 29 -27.00 -2.14 4.61
CA VAL A 29 -26.75 -3.36 5.41
C VAL A 29 -26.70 -3.15 6.92
N ILE A 30 -26.43 -1.94 7.39
CA ILE A 30 -26.37 -1.65 8.83
C ILE A 30 -27.78 -1.46 9.39
N THR A 31 -28.07 -2.19 10.47
CA THR A 31 -29.34 -2.14 11.21
C THR A 31 -29.06 -1.88 12.70
N PRO A 32 -30.11 -1.59 13.50
CA PRO A 32 -29.98 -1.43 14.95
C PRO A 32 -29.44 -2.66 15.71
N ASP A 33 -29.43 -3.83 15.07
CA ASP A 33 -28.90 -5.07 15.65
C ASP A 33 -27.47 -5.40 15.18
N SER A 34 -26.95 -4.66 14.19
CA SER A 34 -25.64 -4.94 13.59
C SER A 34 -24.48 -4.75 14.56
N VAL A 35 -23.59 -5.73 14.59
CA VAL A 35 -22.23 -5.62 15.14
C VAL A 35 -21.26 -5.40 13.99
N VAL A 36 -20.50 -4.30 14.04
CA VAL A 36 -19.61 -3.88 12.94
C VAL A 36 -18.15 -3.91 13.38
N LEU A 37 -17.26 -4.40 12.52
CA LEU A 37 -15.82 -4.24 12.64
C LEU A 37 -15.32 -3.24 11.59
N ASP A 38 -14.74 -2.13 12.06
CA ASP A 38 -13.95 -1.20 11.25
C ASP A 38 -12.47 -1.59 11.37
N LEU A 39 -11.95 -2.23 10.32
CA LEU A 39 -10.64 -2.85 10.28
C LEU A 39 -9.63 -1.95 9.56
N GLY A 40 -8.67 -1.41 10.32
CA GLY A 40 -7.81 -0.32 9.87
C GLY A 40 -8.49 1.03 10.08
N ALA A 41 -8.97 1.27 11.30
CA ALA A 41 -9.88 2.37 11.57
C ALA A 41 -9.29 3.75 11.27
N GLY A 42 -7.97 3.94 11.35
CA GLY A 42 -7.34 5.25 11.22
C GLY A 42 -8.00 6.25 12.16
N LEU A 43 -8.50 7.38 11.62
CA LEU A 43 -9.30 8.39 12.36
C LEU A 43 -10.78 8.04 12.59
N GLY A 44 -11.20 6.81 12.27
CA GLY A 44 -12.49 6.24 12.65
C GLY A 44 -13.70 6.67 11.83
N ILE A 45 -13.51 7.22 10.62
CA ILE A 45 -14.62 7.72 9.80
C ILE A 45 -15.71 6.66 9.57
N PHE A 46 -15.35 5.42 9.25
CA PHE A 46 -16.35 4.38 8.95
C PHE A 46 -17.01 3.84 10.21
N GLY A 47 -16.28 3.57 11.28
CA GLY A 47 -16.92 3.14 12.52
C GLY A 47 -17.82 4.23 13.14
N LEU A 48 -17.49 5.52 12.98
CA LEU A 48 -18.38 6.63 13.36
C LEU A 48 -19.65 6.65 12.50
N LEU A 49 -19.53 6.48 11.17
CA LEU A 49 -20.68 6.37 10.28
C LEU A 49 -21.55 5.15 10.62
N ALA A 50 -20.95 4.02 10.98
CA ALA A 50 -21.68 2.83 11.41
C ALA A 50 -22.49 3.09 12.69
N ALA A 51 -21.91 3.77 13.68
CA ALA A 51 -22.62 4.17 14.89
C ALA A 51 -23.74 5.19 14.60
N GLN A 52 -23.49 6.15 13.69
CA GLN A 52 -24.47 7.12 13.22
C GLN A 52 -25.66 6.46 12.50
N LEU A 53 -25.42 5.39 11.74
CA LEU A 53 -26.46 4.58 11.10
C LEU A 53 -27.21 3.68 12.09
N GLY A 54 -26.82 3.69 13.37
CA GLY A 54 -27.55 3.01 14.44
C GLY A 54 -27.01 1.63 14.80
N ALA A 55 -25.82 1.22 14.33
CA ALA A 55 -25.22 -0.06 14.71
C ALA A 55 -25.22 -0.26 16.23
N LYS A 56 -25.55 -1.47 16.66
CA LYS A 56 -25.61 -1.87 18.08
C LYS A 56 -24.26 -1.71 18.77
N ARG A 57 -23.20 -2.12 18.06
CA ARG A 57 -21.82 -2.17 18.56
C ARG A 57 -20.87 -2.02 17.38
N VAL A 58 -19.80 -1.25 17.58
CA VAL A 58 -18.72 -1.10 16.61
C VAL A 58 -17.39 -1.39 17.30
N TYR A 59 -16.57 -2.25 16.69
CA TYR A 59 -15.19 -2.48 17.06
C TYR A 59 -14.30 -1.78 16.03
N MET A 60 -13.48 -0.83 16.47
CA MET A 60 -12.48 -0.17 15.64
C MET A 60 -11.11 -0.76 15.96
N VAL A 61 -10.45 -1.39 14.98
CA VAL A 61 -9.13 -2.00 15.15
C VAL A 61 -8.10 -1.19 14.36
N GLU A 62 -7.02 -0.78 15.03
CA GLU A 62 -5.93 0.00 14.45
C GLU A 62 -4.63 -0.30 15.19
N PRO A 63 -3.57 -0.79 14.51
CA PRO A 63 -2.29 -1.05 15.16
C PRO A 63 -1.56 0.22 15.62
N GLU A 64 -1.73 1.33 14.90
CA GLU A 64 -0.95 2.54 15.14
C GLU A 64 -1.51 3.40 16.29
N ASP A 65 -0.65 4.21 16.91
CA ASP A 65 -1.00 5.11 18.02
C ASP A 65 -2.10 6.15 17.67
N ILE A 66 -2.41 6.33 16.38
CA ILE A 66 -3.49 7.18 15.91
C ILE A 66 -4.84 6.82 16.54
N ILE A 67 -5.04 5.56 16.95
CA ILE A 67 -6.26 5.11 17.63
C ILE A 67 -6.53 5.89 18.93
N SER A 68 -5.50 6.40 19.61
CA SER A 68 -5.66 7.28 20.78
C SER A 68 -6.38 8.59 20.43
N LEU A 69 -6.12 9.13 19.24
CA LEU A 69 -6.85 10.29 18.72
C LEU A 69 -8.27 9.89 18.31
N THR A 70 -8.43 8.72 17.70
CA THR A 70 -9.75 8.16 17.32
C THR A 70 -10.67 8.01 18.52
N GLN A 71 -10.17 7.56 19.67
CA GLN A 71 -10.94 7.53 20.92
C GLN A 71 -11.43 8.92 21.35
N GLN A 72 -10.63 9.97 21.16
CA GLN A 72 -11.06 11.35 21.44
C GLN A 72 -12.14 11.80 20.47
N ILE A 73 -12.03 11.45 19.18
CA ILE A 73 -13.04 11.74 18.15
C ILE A 73 -14.36 11.02 18.47
N VAL A 74 -14.30 9.73 18.84
CA VAL A 74 -15.46 8.94 19.27
C VAL A 74 -16.18 9.61 20.45
N LYS A 75 -15.42 10.06 21.45
CA LYS A 75 -15.96 10.78 22.61
C LYS A 75 -16.60 12.11 22.20
N ALA A 76 -15.94 12.88 21.34
CA ALA A 76 -16.44 14.17 20.87
C ALA A 76 -17.76 14.04 20.08
N ASN A 77 -17.99 12.90 19.42
CA ASN A 77 -19.22 12.60 18.68
C ASN A 77 -20.28 11.85 19.50
N GLY A 78 -20.03 11.59 20.79
CA GLY A 78 -21.02 11.00 21.69
C GLY A 78 -21.30 9.51 21.48
N TYR A 79 -20.37 8.76 20.89
CA TYR A 79 -20.55 7.32 20.57
C TYR A 79 -19.74 6.37 21.47
N SER A 80 -19.23 6.85 22.61
CA SER A 80 -18.38 6.05 23.53
C SER A 80 -19.09 4.84 24.15
N ASP A 81 -20.43 4.81 24.17
CA ASP A 81 -21.23 3.69 24.65
C ASP A 81 -21.34 2.54 23.62
N ARG A 82 -21.09 2.83 22.33
CA ARG A 82 -21.26 1.88 21.23
C ARG A 82 -19.97 1.50 20.51
N ILE A 83 -18.97 2.38 20.54
CA ILE A 83 -17.70 2.17 19.83
C ILE A 83 -16.62 1.75 20.83
N GLN A 84 -16.02 0.59 20.59
CA GLN A 84 -14.83 0.12 21.30
C GLN A 84 -13.62 0.20 20.36
N CYS A 85 -12.64 1.02 20.74
CA CYS A 85 -11.36 1.12 20.03
C CYS A 85 -10.37 0.10 20.60
N LEU A 86 -9.74 -0.68 19.73
CA LEU A 86 -8.77 -1.73 20.04
C LEU A 86 -7.46 -1.41 19.33
N GLN A 87 -6.41 -1.09 20.10
CA GLN A 87 -5.08 -0.90 19.54
C GLN A 87 -4.40 -2.25 19.31
N GLY A 88 -3.93 -2.48 18.09
CA GLY A 88 -3.19 -3.69 17.72
C GLY A 88 -3.55 -4.21 16.34
N LYS A 89 -2.78 -5.20 15.87
CA LYS A 89 -3.12 -5.92 14.64
C LYS A 89 -4.31 -6.83 14.87
N ILE A 90 -5.11 -7.08 13.83
CA ILE A 90 -6.30 -7.94 13.94
C ILE A 90 -5.96 -9.38 14.32
N GLU A 91 -4.76 -9.83 13.98
CA GLU A 91 -4.18 -11.12 14.36
C GLU A 91 -3.88 -11.23 15.86
N GLU A 92 -3.69 -10.10 16.55
CA GLU A 92 -3.23 -10.01 17.94
C GLU A 92 -4.37 -9.57 18.89
N VAL A 93 -5.37 -8.83 18.40
CA VAL A 93 -6.52 -8.39 19.21
C VAL A 93 -7.60 -9.47 19.31
N THR A 94 -8.42 -9.40 20.36
CA THR A 94 -9.59 -10.28 20.52
C THR A 94 -10.88 -9.48 20.43
N ILE A 95 -11.71 -9.81 19.44
CA ILE A 95 -13.09 -9.34 19.35
C ILE A 95 -13.97 -10.36 20.08
N PRO A 96 -14.81 -9.93 21.04
CA PRO A 96 -15.51 -10.84 21.95
C PRO A 96 -16.69 -11.58 21.31
N GLU A 97 -17.12 -11.20 20.11
CA GLU A 97 -18.28 -11.78 19.42
C GLU A 97 -18.11 -11.74 17.89
N PRO A 98 -18.77 -12.64 17.14
CA PRO A 98 -18.83 -12.55 15.68
C PRO A 98 -19.54 -11.29 15.21
N VAL A 99 -19.09 -10.73 14.09
CA VAL A 99 -19.59 -9.46 13.52
C VAL A 99 -20.47 -9.69 12.29
N ASP A 100 -21.45 -8.82 12.09
CA ASP A 100 -22.37 -8.84 10.94
C ASP A 100 -21.75 -8.15 9.72
N VAL A 101 -20.91 -7.14 9.93
CA VAL A 101 -20.28 -6.36 8.86
C VAL A 101 -18.80 -6.13 9.18
N ILE A 102 -17.92 -6.38 8.22
CA ILE A 102 -16.54 -5.90 8.26
C ILE A 102 -16.39 -4.81 7.19
N ILE A 103 -15.93 -3.64 7.62
CA ILE A 103 -15.57 -2.51 6.76
C ILE A 103 -14.06 -2.36 6.80
N SER A 104 -13.42 -2.24 5.65
CA SER A 104 -11.97 -2.07 5.59
C SER A 104 -11.53 -1.25 4.37
N VAL A 105 -10.42 -0.52 4.52
CA VAL A 105 -9.75 0.20 3.44
C VAL A 105 -8.29 -0.26 3.33
N PHE A 106 -8.09 -1.57 3.26
CA PHE A 106 -6.77 -2.22 3.09
C PHE A 106 -6.29 -2.32 1.65
N THR A 107 -6.90 -1.53 0.75
CA THR A 107 -6.44 -1.42 -0.63
C THR A 107 -5.36 -0.34 -0.70
N GLY A 108 -4.13 -0.75 -1.00
CA GLY A 108 -3.07 0.19 -1.35
C GLY A 108 -3.28 0.76 -2.76
N ASN A 109 -2.36 1.61 -3.22
CA ASN A 109 -2.36 1.98 -4.64
C ASN A 109 -2.26 0.73 -5.52
N PHE A 110 -2.98 0.72 -6.65
CA PHE A 110 -3.08 -0.45 -7.53
C PHE A 110 -3.42 -1.76 -6.79
N LEU A 111 -4.29 -1.65 -5.77
CA LEU A 111 -4.84 -2.71 -4.92
C LEU A 111 -3.84 -3.38 -3.97
N LEU A 112 -2.74 -3.92 -4.48
CA LEU A 112 -1.88 -4.86 -3.76
C LEU A 112 -0.62 -4.23 -3.14
N SER A 113 -0.37 -2.92 -3.30
CA SER A 113 0.93 -2.31 -2.99
C SER A 113 1.31 -2.28 -1.50
N GLU A 114 0.36 -2.45 -0.58
CA GLU A 114 0.60 -2.34 0.88
C GLU A 114 0.54 -3.68 1.62
N ASP A 115 0.21 -4.78 0.93
CA ASP A 115 0.10 -6.12 1.51
C ASP A 115 -0.80 -6.25 2.76
N LEU A 116 -1.87 -5.43 2.83
CA LEU A 116 -2.78 -5.41 3.97
C LEU A 116 -3.99 -6.37 3.82
N LEU A 117 -4.30 -6.83 2.61
CA LEU A 117 -5.41 -7.75 2.36
C LEU A 117 -5.38 -9.08 3.16
N PRO A 118 -4.21 -9.68 3.47
CA PRO A 118 -4.15 -10.86 4.34
C PRO A 118 -4.80 -10.63 5.71
N SER A 119 -4.69 -9.43 6.29
CA SER A 119 -5.36 -9.09 7.55
C SER A 119 -6.88 -9.02 7.40
N LEU A 120 -7.40 -8.58 6.24
CA LEU A 120 -8.83 -8.68 5.92
C LEU A 120 -9.28 -10.14 5.83
N PHE A 121 -8.49 -11.01 5.18
CA PHE A 121 -8.82 -12.43 5.07
C PHE A 121 -8.86 -13.10 6.45
N TYR A 122 -7.87 -12.81 7.31
CA TYR A 122 -7.86 -13.28 8.68
C TYR A 122 -9.10 -12.82 9.46
N ALA A 123 -9.45 -11.54 9.35
CA ALA A 123 -10.62 -10.98 10.04
C ALA A 123 -11.93 -11.61 9.56
N ARG A 124 -12.07 -11.79 8.24
CA ARG A 124 -13.21 -12.47 7.62
C ARG A 124 -13.36 -13.88 8.17
N ASP A 125 -12.30 -14.69 8.08
CA ASP A 125 -12.38 -16.11 8.42
C ASP A 125 -12.63 -16.34 9.92
N ARG A 126 -12.18 -15.41 10.75
CA ARG A 126 -12.25 -15.54 12.22
C ARG A 126 -13.48 -14.89 12.84
N TYR A 127 -13.88 -13.72 12.36
CA TYR A 127 -14.86 -12.87 13.04
C TYR A 127 -16.14 -12.65 12.25
N LEU A 128 -16.15 -12.79 10.92
CA LEU A 128 -17.37 -12.57 10.14
C LEU A 128 -18.36 -13.73 10.34
N LYS A 129 -19.63 -13.40 10.59
CA LYS A 129 -20.72 -14.39 10.59
C LYS A 129 -20.88 -15.03 9.20
N PRO A 130 -21.41 -16.25 9.08
CA PRO A 130 -21.66 -16.89 7.78
C PRO A 130 -22.55 -16.08 6.83
N SER A 131 -23.47 -15.26 7.36
CA SER A 131 -24.33 -14.34 6.60
C SER A 131 -23.84 -12.89 6.65
N GLY A 132 -22.60 -12.67 7.09
CA GLY A 132 -22.04 -11.34 7.26
C GLY A 132 -21.64 -10.69 5.93
N VAL A 133 -21.46 -9.37 5.96
CA VAL A 133 -21.15 -8.56 4.77
C VAL A 133 -19.74 -7.97 4.88
N LEU A 134 -18.98 -8.08 3.79
CA LEU A 134 -17.74 -7.35 3.57
C LEU A 134 -18.00 -6.08 2.76
N ILE A 135 -17.47 -4.95 3.23
CA ILE A 135 -17.44 -3.68 2.50
C ILE A 135 -15.98 -3.21 2.41
N PRO A 136 -15.35 -3.24 1.22
CA PRO A 136 -15.84 -3.78 -0.06
C PRO A 136 -15.97 -5.31 -0.08
N SER A 137 -16.72 -5.84 -1.05
CA SER A 137 -16.93 -7.29 -1.23
C SER A 137 -16.02 -7.91 -2.31
N ALA A 138 -15.59 -7.11 -3.28
CA ALA A 138 -14.73 -7.56 -4.36
C ALA A 138 -13.88 -6.41 -4.91
N ALA A 139 -12.82 -6.75 -5.64
CA ALA A 139 -12.02 -5.80 -6.40
C ALA A 139 -11.59 -6.36 -7.75
N VAL A 140 -11.39 -5.47 -8.73
CA VAL A 140 -10.89 -5.80 -10.06
C VAL A 140 -9.74 -4.86 -10.40
N MET A 141 -8.62 -5.40 -10.85
CA MET A 141 -7.50 -4.64 -11.40
C MET A 141 -7.56 -4.66 -12.92
N GLU A 142 -7.30 -3.52 -13.54
CA GLU A 142 -7.28 -3.34 -15.00
C GLU A 142 -5.99 -2.64 -15.42
N THR A 143 -5.56 -2.90 -16.66
CA THR A 143 -4.42 -2.23 -17.26
C THR A 143 -4.66 -1.90 -18.73
N VAL A 144 -3.97 -0.87 -19.24
CA VAL A 144 -4.06 -0.44 -20.64
C VAL A 144 -2.70 0.06 -21.14
N PRO A 145 -2.29 -0.26 -22.38
CA PRO A 145 -1.13 0.38 -23.01
C PRO A 145 -1.43 1.84 -23.30
N ALA A 146 -0.53 2.74 -22.94
CA ALA A 146 -0.79 4.17 -23.00
C ALA A 146 0.40 4.99 -23.53
N SER A 147 0.05 6.09 -24.20
CA SER A 147 0.95 7.18 -24.51
C SER A 147 0.85 8.27 -23.44
N VAL A 148 1.97 8.56 -22.76
CA VAL A 148 2.09 9.55 -21.69
C VAL A 148 3.38 10.38 -21.82
N PRO A 149 3.60 11.08 -22.94
CA PRO A 149 4.90 11.67 -23.29
C PRO A 149 5.41 12.67 -22.24
N ALA A 150 4.56 13.55 -21.72
CA ALA A 150 4.97 14.55 -20.73
C ALA A 150 5.40 13.92 -19.39
N PHE A 151 4.67 12.90 -18.92
CA PHE A 151 5.02 12.17 -17.69
C PHE A 151 6.30 11.37 -17.89
N TYR A 152 6.40 10.64 -19.01
CA TYR A 152 7.59 9.86 -19.36
C TYR A 152 8.84 10.74 -19.46
N GLU A 153 8.73 11.91 -20.10
CA GLU A 153 9.83 12.86 -20.23
C GLU A 153 10.31 13.31 -18.84
N ARG A 154 9.38 13.73 -17.98
CA ARG A 154 9.69 14.27 -16.65
C ARG A 154 10.28 13.24 -15.69
N GLU A 155 9.77 12.01 -15.69
CA GLU A 155 10.16 11.01 -14.69
C GLU A 155 11.32 10.12 -15.17
N ILE A 156 11.41 9.84 -16.47
CA ILE A 156 12.31 8.81 -17.03
C ILE A 156 13.30 9.42 -18.03
N ALA A 157 12.82 10.08 -19.07
CA ALA A 157 13.69 10.52 -20.16
C ALA A 157 14.65 11.64 -19.72
N VAL A 158 14.24 12.49 -18.76
CA VAL A 158 15.04 13.58 -18.21
C VAL A 158 16.42 13.15 -17.73
N TRP A 159 16.56 11.89 -17.26
CA TRP A 159 17.83 11.36 -16.77
C TRP A 159 18.89 11.23 -17.87
N SER A 160 18.48 11.20 -19.14
CA SER A 160 19.40 11.24 -20.28
C SER A 160 19.93 12.64 -20.59
N ASN A 161 19.37 13.69 -19.99
CA ASN A 161 19.81 15.06 -20.18
C ASN A 161 20.93 15.39 -19.18
N PRO A 162 22.09 15.90 -19.64
CA PRO A 162 23.15 16.34 -18.73
C PRO A 162 22.65 17.45 -17.80
N HIS A 163 22.96 17.33 -16.51
CA HIS A 163 22.68 18.37 -15.52
C HIS A 163 24.00 19.06 -15.15
N LEU A 164 24.13 20.35 -15.48
CA LEU A 164 25.38 21.12 -15.27
C LEU A 164 26.62 20.45 -15.90
N ASN A 165 26.46 19.90 -17.11
CA ASN A 165 27.49 19.13 -17.84
C ASN A 165 27.91 17.81 -17.15
N LEU A 166 27.14 17.33 -16.18
CA LEU A 166 27.34 16.02 -15.56
C LEU A 166 26.34 15.01 -16.13
N ASP A 167 26.85 13.84 -16.49
CA ASP A 167 26.06 12.73 -17.03
C ASP A 167 25.48 11.88 -15.88
N HIS A 168 24.16 11.89 -15.75
CA HIS A 168 23.40 11.06 -14.82
C HIS A 168 22.59 9.96 -15.53
N SER A 169 22.80 9.74 -16.82
CA SER A 169 22.07 8.74 -17.62
C SER A 169 22.10 7.30 -17.08
N PRO A 170 23.12 6.84 -16.33
CA PRO A 170 23.06 5.52 -15.68
C PRO A 170 21.90 5.37 -14.69
N VAL A 171 21.31 6.46 -14.19
CA VAL A 171 20.12 6.41 -13.30
C VAL A 171 18.88 5.94 -14.07
N ARG A 172 18.77 6.24 -15.36
CA ARG A 172 17.61 5.88 -16.20
C ARG A 172 17.33 4.38 -16.20
N SER A 173 18.37 3.54 -16.18
CA SER A 173 18.22 2.08 -16.16
C SER A 173 17.62 1.52 -14.87
N TYR A 174 17.62 2.30 -13.78
CA TYR A 174 16.97 1.96 -12.51
C TYR A 174 15.57 2.56 -12.46
N VAL A 175 15.42 3.82 -12.87
CA VAL A 175 14.14 4.53 -12.81
C VAL A 175 13.10 3.92 -13.75
N SER A 176 13.50 3.41 -14.92
CA SER A 176 12.59 2.66 -15.82
C SER A 176 12.20 1.26 -15.31
N GLN A 177 12.75 0.82 -14.18
CA GLN A 177 12.35 -0.41 -13.47
C GLN A 177 11.35 -0.13 -12.34
N ALA A 178 11.08 1.14 -12.03
CA ALA A 178 10.15 1.52 -10.98
C ALA A 178 8.69 1.51 -11.50
N MET A 179 7.77 1.18 -10.61
CA MET A 179 6.35 1.45 -10.79
C MET A 179 6.05 2.82 -10.18
N PHE A 180 5.44 3.71 -10.97
CA PHE A 180 5.10 5.06 -10.52
C PHE A 180 3.64 5.10 -10.10
N PHE A 181 3.31 5.91 -9.10
CA PHE A 181 1.94 6.15 -8.68
C PHE A 181 1.63 7.62 -8.85
N ALA A 182 0.73 7.94 -9.79
CA ALA A 182 0.41 9.31 -10.13
C ALA A 182 -1.11 9.51 -10.23
N ARG A 183 -1.62 10.50 -9.50
CA ARG A 183 -3.05 10.77 -9.38
C ARG A 183 -3.60 11.55 -10.57
N GLN A 184 -2.96 12.66 -10.94
CA GLN A 184 -3.49 13.60 -11.93
C GLN A 184 -2.76 13.52 -13.29
N ASP A 185 -1.46 13.27 -13.29
CA ASP A 185 -0.66 13.29 -14.52
C ASP A 185 -1.11 12.26 -15.56
N LEU A 186 -1.67 11.13 -15.11
CA LEU A 186 -2.12 10.04 -15.98
C LEU A 186 -3.53 10.26 -16.52
N GLY A 187 -4.28 11.27 -16.05
CA GLY A 187 -5.65 11.54 -16.50
C GLY A 187 -5.76 12.06 -17.94
N GLN A 188 -4.65 12.52 -18.51
CA GLN A 188 -4.55 12.97 -19.91
C GLN A 188 -3.85 11.94 -20.82
N ALA A 189 -3.70 10.70 -20.34
CA ALA A 189 -3.09 9.64 -21.12
C ALA A 189 -3.95 9.28 -22.33
N GLN A 190 -3.30 9.05 -23.48
CA GLN A 190 -3.94 8.47 -24.64
C GLN A 190 -3.85 6.95 -24.54
N TYR A 191 -5.00 6.28 -24.46
CA TYR A 191 -5.05 4.81 -24.48
C TYR A 191 -4.85 4.30 -25.90
N LEU A 192 -4.01 3.29 -26.07
CA LEU A 192 -3.70 2.70 -27.38
C LEU A 192 -4.56 1.46 -27.68
N ALA A 193 -5.27 0.96 -26.67
CA ALA A 193 -6.19 -0.17 -26.74
C ALA A 193 -7.28 0.02 -25.67
N GLU A 194 -8.26 -0.88 -25.66
CA GLU A 194 -9.21 -0.97 -24.55
C GLU A 194 -8.53 -1.50 -23.27
N PRO A 195 -8.95 -1.05 -22.07
CA PRO A 195 -8.48 -1.61 -20.82
C PRO A 195 -8.86 -3.08 -20.67
N GLU A 196 -7.91 -3.86 -20.16
CA GLU A 196 -8.09 -5.29 -19.92
C GLU A 196 -7.94 -5.62 -18.45
N LYS A 197 -8.73 -6.59 -17.99
CA LYS A 197 -8.70 -7.07 -16.62
C LYS A 197 -7.48 -7.96 -16.39
N VAL A 198 -6.66 -7.61 -15.39
CA VAL A 198 -5.50 -8.43 -14.98
C VAL A 198 -5.81 -9.34 -13.80
N MET A 199 -6.69 -8.92 -12.89
CA MET A 199 -7.01 -9.69 -11.69
C MET A 199 -8.41 -9.34 -11.19
N ALA A 200 -9.11 -10.33 -10.64
CA ALA A 200 -10.33 -10.12 -9.88
C ALA A 200 -10.23 -10.89 -8.55
N LEU A 201 -10.63 -10.23 -7.47
CA LEU A 201 -10.65 -10.79 -6.13
C LEU A 201 -12.08 -10.72 -5.60
N ASP A 202 -12.65 -11.88 -5.28
CA ASP A 202 -13.81 -11.98 -4.40
C ASP A 202 -13.27 -12.06 -2.96
N PHE A 203 -13.52 -11.02 -2.17
CA PHE A 203 -12.98 -10.96 -0.82
C PHE A 203 -13.64 -11.95 0.15
N TYR A 204 -14.74 -12.62 -0.22
CA TYR A 204 -15.26 -13.73 0.58
C TYR A 204 -14.46 -15.02 0.39
N GLN A 205 -13.79 -15.19 -0.76
CA GLN A 205 -13.14 -16.45 -1.15
C GLN A 205 -11.61 -16.34 -1.25
N ALA A 206 -11.08 -15.14 -1.45
CA ALA A 206 -9.65 -14.92 -1.61
C ALA A 206 -8.85 -15.36 -0.38
N THR A 207 -7.72 -16.03 -0.61
CA THR A 207 -6.81 -16.51 0.46
C THR A 207 -5.38 -16.05 0.27
N ASP A 208 -5.04 -15.53 -0.90
CA ASP A 208 -3.73 -14.99 -1.23
C ASP A 208 -3.84 -13.70 -2.07
N THR A 209 -2.71 -13.03 -2.21
CA THR A 209 -2.55 -11.79 -2.98
C THR A 209 -1.60 -11.96 -4.16
N ASN A 210 -1.41 -13.19 -4.63
CA ASN A 210 -0.51 -13.49 -5.73
C ASN A 210 -1.10 -13.01 -7.06
N CYS A 211 -0.45 -12.05 -7.71
CA CYS A 211 -0.85 -11.58 -9.02
C CYS A 211 -0.06 -12.33 -10.09
N ARG A 212 -0.77 -13.01 -11.00
CA ARG A 212 -0.19 -13.57 -12.22
C ARG A 212 -1.20 -13.45 -13.36
N ALA A 213 -0.94 -12.52 -14.26
CA ALA A 213 -1.80 -12.22 -15.39
C ALA A 213 -1.01 -12.28 -16.70
N GLU A 214 -1.66 -12.75 -17.74
CA GLU A 214 -1.23 -12.64 -19.13
C GLU A 214 -2.45 -12.22 -19.94
N ILE A 215 -2.37 -11.04 -20.55
CA ILE A 215 -3.45 -10.42 -21.31
C ILE A 215 -2.95 -10.06 -22.71
N HIS A 216 -3.87 -9.99 -23.66
CA HIS A 216 -3.57 -9.62 -25.04
C HIS A 216 -4.38 -8.38 -25.41
N HIS A 217 -3.69 -7.32 -25.83
CA HIS A 217 -4.34 -6.13 -26.37
C HIS A 217 -4.27 -6.16 -27.90
N THR A 218 -5.37 -5.80 -28.54
CA THR A 218 -5.37 -5.35 -29.92
C THR A 218 -5.30 -3.83 -29.93
N ILE A 219 -4.28 -3.28 -30.57
CA ILE A 219 -4.08 -1.83 -30.65
C ILE A 219 -5.19 -1.22 -31.50
N THR A 220 -5.98 -0.34 -30.90
CA THR A 220 -7.10 0.37 -31.55
C THR A 220 -6.71 1.77 -31.97
N GLN A 221 -5.63 2.32 -31.40
CA GLN A 221 -5.12 3.64 -31.73
C GLN A 221 -3.59 3.60 -31.88
N ALA A 222 -3.09 4.00 -33.04
CA ALA A 222 -1.65 4.09 -33.28
C ALA A 222 -1.01 5.18 -32.41
N GLY A 223 0.26 4.97 -32.04
CA GLY A 223 1.01 5.93 -31.23
C GLY A 223 2.24 5.34 -30.55
N ILE A 224 2.95 6.18 -29.82
CA ILE A 224 4.12 5.78 -29.03
C ILE A 224 3.65 5.30 -27.66
N CYS A 225 3.76 4.00 -27.42
CA CYS A 225 3.55 3.40 -26.11
C CYS A 225 4.73 3.72 -25.20
N HIS A 226 4.45 4.37 -24.08
CA HIS A 226 5.44 4.69 -23.05
C HIS A 226 5.39 3.69 -21.89
N GLY A 227 4.32 2.89 -21.79
CA GLY A 227 4.12 1.89 -20.75
C GLY A 227 2.65 1.50 -20.60
N TRP A 228 2.35 0.80 -19.52
CA TRP A 228 0.99 0.44 -19.13
C TRP A 228 0.54 1.30 -17.96
N ILE A 229 -0.70 1.79 -18.02
CA ILE A 229 -1.37 2.37 -16.86
C ILE A 229 -2.22 1.29 -16.22
N GLY A 230 -2.21 1.20 -14.89
CA GLY A 230 -2.99 0.26 -14.11
C GLY A 230 -3.80 0.94 -13.03
N TRP A 231 -5.03 0.48 -12.80
CA TRP A 231 -5.88 0.93 -11.69
C TRP A 231 -6.71 -0.24 -11.16
N PHE A 232 -7.51 0.03 -10.13
CA PHE A 232 -8.46 -0.93 -9.61
C PHE A 232 -9.84 -0.31 -9.37
N LYS A 233 -10.84 -1.19 -9.32
CA LYS A 233 -12.21 -0.88 -8.91
C LYS A 233 -12.60 -1.77 -7.75
N MET A 234 -13.42 -1.27 -6.84
CA MET A 234 -13.96 -2.04 -5.70
C MET A 234 -15.47 -2.07 -5.76
N LEU A 235 -16.06 -3.23 -5.45
CA LEU A 235 -17.50 -3.39 -5.30
C LEU A 235 -17.91 -3.00 -3.87
N LEU A 236 -18.67 -1.92 -3.75
CA LEU A 236 -19.23 -1.39 -2.51
C LEU A 236 -20.75 -1.56 -2.58
N GLY A 237 -21.26 -2.62 -1.95
CA GLY A 237 -22.67 -3.01 -2.14
C GLY A 237 -22.91 -3.45 -3.58
N ASP A 238 -23.70 -2.68 -4.31
CA ASP A 238 -24.03 -2.90 -5.73
C ASP A 238 -23.28 -1.96 -6.69
N GLN A 239 -22.42 -1.06 -6.18
CA GLN A 239 -21.72 -0.06 -6.99
C GLN A 239 -20.21 -0.31 -7.07
N TRP A 240 -19.64 -0.11 -8.26
CA TRP A 240 -18.20 -0.13 -8.46
C TRP A 240 -17.60 1.27 -8.29
N LEU A 241 -16.73 1.43 -7.29
CA LEU A 241 -15.90 2.63 -7.12
C LEU A 241 -14.55 2.40 -7.81
N SER A 242 -14.21 3.26 -8.77
CA SER A 242 -13.05 3.09 -9.64
C SER A 242 -11.99 4.16 -9.44
N THR A 243 -10.73 3.74 -9.52
CA THR A 243 -9.52 4.59 -9.43
C THR A 243 -8.92 4.88 -10.82
N ALA A 244 -9.70 4.69 -11.89
CA ALA A 244 -9.23 4.93 -13.25
C ALA A 244 -8.82 6.40 -13.45
N PRO A 245 -7.74 6.68 -14.22
CA PRO A 245 -7.23 8.04 -14.40
C PRO A 245 -8.23 9.03 -15.02
N HIS A 246 -9.18 8.54 -15.83
CA HIS A 246 -10.20 9.37 -16.48
C HIS A 246 -11.42 9.68 -15.60
N GLU A 247 -11.49 9.07 -14.41
CA GLU A 247 -12.57 9.32 -13.45
C GLU A 247 -12.19 10.40 -12.43
N PRO A 248 -13.18 11.01 -11.74
CA PRO A 248 -12.91 11.99 -10.69
C PRO A 248 -11.94 11.45 -9.63
N PRO A 249 -10.89 12.20 -9.24
CA PRO A 249 -9.76 11.63 -8.54
C PRO A 249 -10.10 11.24 -7.09
N LEU A 250 -9.79 10.00 -6.70
CA LEU A 250 -9.76 9.51 -5.31
C LEU A 250 -8.36 9.69 -4.71
N HIS A 251 -8.18 9.54 -3.40
CA HIS A 251 -6.83 9.65 -2.79
C HIS A 251 -5.84 8.62 -3.32
N TRP A 252 -6.31 7.44 -3.75
CA TRP A 252 -5.50 6.47 -4.48
C TRP A 252 -5.00 7.02 -5.81
N SER A 253 -3.81 6.59 -6.18
CA SER A 253 -3.18 6.91 -7.46
C SER A 253 -3.17 5.68 -8.38
N SER A 254 -3.36 5.92 -9.68
CA SER A 254 -3.16 4.89 -10.69
C SER A 254 -1.65 4.59 -10.83
N ALA A 255 -1.33 3.35 -11.15
CA ALA A 255 0.03 2.90 -11.42
C ALA A 255 0.43 3.20 -12.86
N PHE A 256 1.70 3.53 -13.08
CA PHE A 256 2.34 3.53 -14.38
C PHE A 256 3.54 2.59 -14.39
N MET A 257 3.53 1.66 -15.33
CA MET A 257 4.52 0.61 -15.56
C MET A 257 5.25 0.91 -16.87
N PRO A 258 6.38 1.62 -16.82
CA PRO A 258 7.05 2.10 -18.03
C PRO A 258 7.66 0.99 -18.88
N ILE A 259 7.88 1.30 -20.15
CA ILE A 259 8.81 0.59 -21.02
C ILE A 259 9.89 1.55 -21.50
N ASP A 260 11.10 1.03 -21.75
CA ASP A 260 12.25 1.86 -22.12
C ASP A 260 13.21 1.08 -23.05
N PRO A 261 13.39 1.49 -24.32
CA PRO A 261 12.78 2.66 -24.95
C PRO A 261 11.26 2.48 -25.18
N PRO A 262 10.50 3.59 -25.32
CA PRO A 262 9.13 3.60 -25.81
C PRO A 262 9.03 2.95 -27.19
N VAL A 263 7.85 2.41 -27.53
CA VAL A 263 7.63 1.64 -28.76
C VAL A 263 6.45 2.20 -29.54
N ALA A 264 6.62 2.41 -30.84
CA ALA A 264 5.52 2.76 -31.74
C ALA A 264 4.66 1.53 -32.02
N PHE A 265 3.35 1.68 -31.91
CA PHE A 265 2.38 0.67 -32.31
C PHE A 265 1.48 1.20 -33.43
N GLU A 266 1.15 0.31 -34.36
CA GLU A 266 0.15 0.54 -35.40
C GLU A 266 -1.20 -0.09 -35.03
N VAL A 267 -2.28 0.44 -35.60
CA VAL A 267 -3.63 -0.11 -35.40
C VAL A 267 -3.69 -1.54 -35.93
N GLY A 268 -4.30 -2.44 -35.15
CA GLY A 268 -4.44 -3.87 -35.46
C GLY A 268 -3.27 -4.74 -34.97
N GLU A 269 -2.19 -4.16 -34.46
CA GLU A 269 -1.14 -4.93 -33.81
C GLU A 269 -1.67 -5.64 -32.55
N THR A 270 -1.18 -6.85 -32.32
CA THR A 270 -1.46 -7.60 -31.07
C THR A 270 -0.23 -7.56 -30.17
N VAL A 271 -0.45 -7.14 -28.92
CA VAL A 271 0.58 -7.05 -27.89
C VAL A 271 0.19 -7.92 -26.71
N THR A 272 1.11 -8.77 -26.26
CA THR A 272 0.93 -9.55 -25.03
C THR A 272 1.55 -8.78 -23.87
N PHE A 273 0.82 -8.60 -22.79
CA PHE A 273 1.31 -8.03 -21.54
C PHE A 273 1.19 -9.06 -20.42
N LYS A 274 2.25 -9.25 -19.64
CA LYS A 274 2.26 -10.13 -18.46
C LYS A 274 2.59 -9.30 -17.24
N LEU A 275 1.80 -9.50 -16.18
CA LEU A 275 2.00 -8.87 -14.89
C LEU A 275 2.13 -9.96 -13.82
N GLN A 276 3.17 -9.88 -13.01
CA GLN A 276 3.42 -10.82 -11.93
C GLN A 276 3.82 -10.07 -10.67
N ARG A 277 3.34 -10.56 -9.53
CA ARG A 277 3.75 -10.09 -8.22
C ARG A 277 3.47 -11.17 -7.18
N PRO A 278 4.49 -11.86 -6.65
CA PRO A 278 4.29 -12.75 -5.52
C PRO A 278 3.86 -11.95 -4.29
N PRO A 279 3.17 -12.58 -3.31
CA PRO A 279 2.83 -11.92 -2.06
C PRO A 279 4.08 -11.33 -1.39
N TYR A 280 4.00 -10.08 -0.91
CA TYR A 280 5.14 -9.35 -0.33
C TYR A 280 6.36 -9.19 -1.24
N GLY A 281 6.17 -9.38 -2.55
CA GLY A 281 7.25 -9.40 -3.52
C GLY A 281 7.24 -8.23 -4.49
N ASP A 282 8.25 -8.24 -5.35
CA ASP A 282 8.44 -7.28 -6.42
C ASP A 282 7.42 -7.44 -7.54
N TRP A 283 7.06 -6.31 -8.16
CA TRP A 283 6.30 -6.31 -9.40
C TRP A 283 7.22 -6.64 -10.57
N ILE A 284 6.75 -7.48 -11.47
CA ILE A 284 7.39 -7.81 -12.74
C ILE A 284 6.36 -7.59 -13.83
N TRP A 285 6.67 -6.73 -14.79
CA TRP A 285 5.87 -6.61 -16.00
C TRP A 285 6.71 -6.89 -17.23
N GLN A 286 6.07 -7.52 -18.19
CA GLN A 286 6.65 -7.88 -19.47
C GLN A 286 5.67 -7.50 -20.56
N PHE A 287 6.18 -7.04 -21.69
CA PHE A 287 5.38 -7.01 -22.89
C PHE A 287 6.14 -7.63 -24.05
N LYS A 288 5.37 -8.15 -25.01
CA LYS A 288 5.86 -8.73 -26.25
C LYS A 288 4.96 -8.28 -27.40
N SER A 289 5.54 -7.62 -28.38
CA SER A 289 4.95 -7.39 -29.70
C SER A 289 5.63 -8.28 -30.74
N GLN A 290 5.28 -8.12 -32.02
CA GLN A 290 6.00 -8.82 -33.11
C GLN A 290 7.45 -8.32 -33.26
N GLN A 291 7.71 -7.06 -32.90
CA GLN A 291 8.98 -6.39 -33.17
C GLN A 291 9.94 -6.45 -31.97
N THR A 292 9.43 -6.49 -30.74
CA THR A 292 10.25 -6.37 -29.54
C THR A 292 9.62 -7.03 -28.32
N GLN A 293 10.46 -7.34 -27.35
CA GLN A 293 10.07 -7.83 -26.04
C GLN A 293 10.88 -7.09 -24.98
N GLN A 294 10.22 -6.63 -23.93
CA GLN A 294 10.88 -6.03 -22.77
C GLN A 294 10.33 -6.61 -21.46
N GLN A 295 11.16 -6.59 -20.44
CA GLN A 295 10.82 -6.98 -19.07
C GLN A 295 11.35 -5.92 -18.10
N ARG A 296 10.60 -5.68 -17.03
CA ARG A 296 11.00 -4.85 -15.90
C ARG A 296 10.68 -5.53 -14.58
N SER A 297 11.41 -5.14 -13.54
CA SER A 297 11.13 -5.57 -12.17
C SER A 297 11.50 -4.51 -11.16
N THR A 298 10.62 -4.25 -10.20
CA THR A 298 10.89 -3.30 -9.10
C THR A 298 12.11 -3.71 -8.27
N PHE A 299 12.50 -4.99 -8.28
CA PHE A 299 13.73 -5.47 -7.66
C PHE A 299 14.97 -4.72 -8.18
N PHE A 300 14.97 -4.40 -9.48
CA PHE A 300 16.05 -3.68 -10.15
C PHE A 300 15.88 -2.16 -10.13
N SER A 301 14.84 -1.64 -9.47
CA SER A 301 14.65 -0.18 -9.32
C SER A 301 15.56 0.44 -8.24
N VAL A 302 16.18 -0.40 -7.41
CA VAL A 302 17.08 0.00 -6.31
C VAL A 302 18.52 -0.42 -6.62
N PRO A 303 19.54 0.44 -6.39
CA PRO A 303 20.94 0.10 -6.61
C PRO A 303 21.46 -0.87 -5.53
N ASN A 304 21.20 -2.17 -5.74
CA ASN A 304 21.67 -3.23 -4.86
C ASN A 304 23.09 -3.66 -5.23
N THR A 305 24.04 -3.47 -4.31
CA THR A 305 25.41 -3.98 -4.47
C THR A 305 25.46 -5.50 -4.25
N LEU A 306 26.50 -6.18 -4.76
CA LEU A 306 26.72 -7.61 -4.47
C LEU A 306 26.73 -7.89 -2.97
N LYS A 307 27.34 -7.00 -2.18
CA LYS A 307 27.37 -7.10 -0.71
C LYS A 307 25.97 -7.01 -0.11
N THR A 308 25.09 -6.17 -0.66
CA THR A 308 23.68 -6.06 -0.25
C THR A 308 22.94 -7.34 -0.60
N LEU A 309 23.07 -7.82 -1.85
CA LEU A 309 22.42 -9.05 -2.31
C LEU A 309 22.84 -10.27 -1.50
N GLN A 310 24.13 -10.41 -1.19
CA GLN A 310 24.65 -11.47 -0.33
C GLN A 310 24.00 -11.44 1.05
N LYS A 311 23.77 -10.25 1.63
CA LYS A 311 23.11 -10.11 2.93
C LYS A 311 21.62 -10.45 2.92
N MET A 312 20.98 -10.33 1.77
CA MET A 312 19.56 -10.68 1.58
C MET A 312 19.36 -12.18 1.37
N ALA A 313 20.41 -12.94 1.03
CA ALA A 313 20.30 -14.36 0.74
C ALA A 313 19.92 -15.17 2.00
N PRO A 314 18.98 -16.14 1.92
CA PRO A 314 18.60 -16.98 3.06
C PRO A 314 19.76 -17.77 3.69
N ALA A 315 20.80 -18.09 2.90
CA ALA A 315 21.99 -18.80 3.37
C ALA A 315 23.06 -17.87 3.99
N TYR A 316 22.83 -16.56 4.02
CA TYR A 316 23.76 -15.61 4.60
C TYR A 316 23.90 -15.84 6.10
N GLN A 317 25.14 -15.94 6.57
CA GLN A 317 25.44 -16.03 8.00
C GLN A 317 25.80 -14.63 8.51
N PRO A 318 24.89 -13.94 9.22
CA PRO A 318 25.13 -12.59 9.68
C PRO A 318 26.18 -12.56 10.79
N ASN A 319 27.07 -11.57 10.74
CA ASN A 319 28.03 -11.28 11.81
C ASN A 319 27.75 -9.88 12.36
N LEU A 320 27.70 -9.75 13.70
CA LEU A 320 27.45 -8.46 14.33
C LEU A 320 28.63 -7.50 14.11
N ASN A 321 28.37 -6.41 13.38
CA ASN A 321 29.25 -5.25 13.38
C ASN A 321 29.09 -4.44 14.68
N THR A 322 29.82 -3.34 14.84
CA THR A 322 29.76 -2.50 16.06
C THR A 322 28.34 -2.04 16.39
N LYS A 323 27.56 -1.62 15.38
CA LYS A 323 26.14 -1.27 15.57
C LYS A 323 25.31 -2.47 16.02
N GLY A 324 25.52 -3.65 15.42
CA GLY A 324 24.85 -4.89 15.82
C GLY A 324 25.16 -5.30 17.27
N LYS A 325 26.40 -5.11 17.72
CA LYS A 325 26.79 -5.32 19.12
C LYS A 325 26.11 -4.33 20.07
N ALA A 326 25.98 -3.07 19.65
CA ALA A 326 25.23 -2.07 20.41
C ALA A 326 23.74 -2.42 20.51
N VAL A 327 23.10 -2.87 19.42
CA VAL A 327 21.71 -3.37 19.45
C VAL A 327 21.59 -4.55 20.40
N HIS A 328 22.48 -5.54 20.30
CA HIS A 328 22.49 -6.68 21.22
C HIS A 328 22.61 -6.24 22.68
N TYR A 329 23.47 -5.26 22.98
CA TYR A 329 23.58 -4.70 24.32
C TYR A 329 22.26 -4.10 24.80
N ILE A 330 21.63 -3.24 23.98
CA ILE A 330 20.34 -2.62 24.33
C ILE A 330 19.28 -3.70 24.61
N LEU A 331 19.14 -4.68 23.72
CA LEU A 331 18.15 -5.76 23.87
C LEU A 331 18.39 -6.59 25.13
N ALA A 332 19.66 -6.87 25.46
CA ALA A 332 20.01 -7.62 26.67
C ALA A 332 19.72 -6.85 27.98
N HIS A 333 19.53 -5.53 27.91
CA HIS A 333 19.24 -4.66 29.06
C HIS A 333 17.87 -3.96 28.95
N ALA A 334 17.02 -4.35 28.01
CA ALA A 334 15.66 -3.85 27.83
C ALA A 334 14.67 -4.65 28.72
N ASP A 335 14.95 -4.72 30.02
CA ASP A 335 14.23 -5.53 31.02
C ASP A 335 13.36 -4.69 31.98
N GLY A 336 13.21 -3.40 31.69
CA GLY A 336 12.46 -2.45 32.52
C GLY A 336 13.25 -1.85 33.69
N THR A 337 14.54 -2.18 33.85
CA THR A 337 15.37 -1.67 34.96
C THR A 337 16.21 -0.45 34.60
N HIS A 338 16.45 -0.19 33.32
CA HIS A 338 17.24 0.94 32.83
C HIS A 338 16.39 1.90 31.99
N SER A 339 16.56 3.20 32.21
CA SER A 339 16.01 4.23 31.34
C SER A 339 16.79 4.33 30.02
N VAL A 340 16.15 4.91 29.00
CA VAL A 340 16.80 5.23 27.72
C VAL A 340 18.06 6.08 27.91
N GLN A 341 18.05 7.00 28.89
CA GLN A 341 19.18 7.86 29.18
C GLN A 341 20.36 7.08 29.77
N GLU A 342 20.12 6.17 30.70
CA GLU A 342 21.17 5.34 31.31
C GLU A 342 21.80 4.41 30.28
N LEU A 343 20.98 3.78 29.42
CA LEU A 343 21.47 2.97 28.30
C LEU A 343 22.29 3.81 27.31
N ALA A 344 21.88 5.06 27.05
CA ALA A 344 22.60 5.94 26.14
C ALA A 344 24.02 6.25 26.65
N GLN A 345 24.16 6.55 27.93
CA GLN A 345 25.46 6.79 28.57
C GLN A 345 26.36 5.56 28.50
N GLN A 346 25.79 4.37 28.73
CA GLN A 346 26.52 3.10 28.59
C GLN A 346 26.97 2.87 27.15
N LEU A 347 26.14 3.15 26.15
CA LEU A 347 26.51 3.00 24.73
C LEU A 347 27.63 3.95 24.30
N VAL A 348 27.65 5.19 24.80
CA VAL A 348 28.74 6.14 24.53
C VAL A 348 30.06 5.63 25.10
N SER A 349 30.03 5.05 26.30
CA SER A 349 31.21 4.45 26.93
C SER A 349 31.70 3.19 26.20
N LEU A 350 30.78 2.28 25.83
CA LEU A 350 31.11 0.98 25.24
C LEU A 350 31.42 1.05 23.74
N PHE A 351 30.85 2.01 23.01
CA PHE A 351 30.98 2.14 21.56
C PHE A 351 31.26 3.60 21.14
N PRO A 352 32.35 4.23 21.63
CA PRO A 352 32.62 5.66 21.43
C PRO A 352 32.78 6.03 19.94
N ASP A 353 33.34 5.13 19.12
CA ASP A 353 33.50 5.33 17.67
C ASP A 353 32.15 5.38 16.92
N THR A 354 31.11 4.79 17.51
CA THR A 354 29.75 4.75 16.92
C THR A 354 28.86 5.84 17.49
N PHE A 355 28.97 6.10 18.80
CA PHE A 355 28.16 7.09 19.51
C PHE A 355 29.05 8.15 20.15
N ALA A 356 29.35 9.19 19.38
CA ALA A 356 30.17 10.31 19.86
C ALA A 356 29.47 11.19 20.91
N THR A 357 28.15 11.09 21.07
CA THR A 357 27.37 11.90 22.01
C THR A 357 26.18 11.12 22.58
N ASP A 358 25.78 11.46 23.80
CA ASP A 358 24.57 10.94 24.45
C ASP A 358 23.35 11.13 23.56
N GLN A 359 23.22 12.30 22.91
CA GLN A 359 22.10 12.58 22.00
C GLN A 359 22.01 11.58 20.84
N LYS A 360 23.15 11.19 20.24
CA LYS A 360 23.16 10.19 19.17
C LYS A 360 22.79 8.81 19.69
N ALA A 361 23.30 8.42 20.86
CA ALA A 361 22.96 7.15 21.51
C ALA A 361 21.48 7.09 21.89
N THR A 362 20.94 8.14 22.53
CA THR A 362 19.53 8.28 22.89
C THR A 362 18.63 8.13 21.67
N LYS A 363 18.90 8.85 20.58
CA LYS A 363 18.07 8.75 19.35
C LYS A 363 18.11 7.34 18.75
N PHE A 364 19.27 6.69 18.80
CA PHE A 364 19.44 5.32 18.34
C PHE A 364 18.62 4.33 19.18
N ILE A 365 18.66 4.45 20.51
CA ILE A 365 17.87 3.62 21.43
C ILE A 365 16.37 3.88 21.24
N GLN A 366 15.95 5.14 21.14
CA GLN A 366 14.53 5.49 20.95
C GLN A 366 13.95 4.86 19.68
N THR A 367 14.74 4.80 18.61
CA THR A 367 14.33 4.14 17.35
C THR A 367 14.20 2.62 17.51
N LEU A 368 14.99 2.01 18.41
CA LEU A 368 14.91 0.57 18.69
C LEU A 368 13.77 0.24 19.66
N VAL A 369 13.59 1.04 20.72
CA VAL A 369 12.55 0.84 21.74
C VAL A 369 11.15 1.00 21.13
N SER A 370 10.98 1.85 20.11
CA SER A 370 9.72 1.90 19.34
C SER A 370 9.36 0.58 18.63
N TRP A 371 10.26 -0.43 18.60
CA TRP A 371 9.98 -1.76 18.06
C TRP A 371 9.78 -2.83 19.15
N LEU A 372 9.97 -2.48 20.43
CA LEU A 372 9.94 -3.40 21.57
C LEU A 372 8.68 -3.25 22.43
N ALA A 373 7.99 -2.12 22.30
CA ALA A 373 6.65 -1.89 22.84
C ALA A 373 5.62 -2.41 21.84
#